data_AF-A0A7W4KF72-F1
#
_entry.id   AF-A0A7W4KF72-F1
#
_cell.length_a   1.000
_cell.length_b   1.000
_cell.length_c   1.000
_cell.angle_alpha   90.00
_cell.angle_beta   90.00
_cell.angle_gamma   90.00
#
_symmetry.space_group_name_H-M   'P 1'
#
loop_
_entity.id
_entity.type
_entity.pdbx_description
1 polymer ?
#
loop_
_entity_poly.entity_id
_entity_poly.type
_entity_poly.pdbx_seq_one_letter_code
_entity_poly.pdbx_strand_id
1 'polypeptide(L)'
;MKKFDFPLDAFQASRLVGSFRGKKDVIALWMNAIKLISVYAEPTKAQVSGHLVLHVDKMSRLFIETGTKSFSVSFPFSIYEKDYGLEFGTSACPEVDSKVTSDILSLINGQDVFSSGSVYEFADPLIELTGDQDLVWQLLRDLMLVDDGYIRIDHDSDNENGALHPLDHIDIFYSQAATFKIGLGGRVGLDAFHDILSIKSNCYYLGPAK
;
A
#
# COMPACT_ATOMS: atom_id res chain seq x y z
N MET A 1 -13.27 -15.05 1.61
CA MET A 1 -12.70 -13.72 1.90
C MET A 1 -12.36 -13.68 3.36
N LYS A 2 -11.08 -13.50 3.67
CA LYS A 2 -10.61 -13.20 5.03
C LYS A 2 -10.39 -11.69 5.11
N LYS A 3 -10.74 -11.11 6.24
CA LYS A 3 -10.54 -9.69 6.56
C LYS A 3 -9.77 -9.63 7.87
N PHE A 4 -8.65 -8.92 7.89
CA PHE A 4 -7.88 -8.59 9.08
C PHE A 4 -7.96 -7.09 9.30
N ASP A 5 -8.37 -6.69 10.49
CA ASP A 5 -8.59 -5.29 10.86
C ASP A 5 -7.56 -4.91 11.93
N PHE A 6 -6.82 -3.84 11.67
CA PHE A 6 -5.76 -3.33 12.52
C PHE A 6 -6.04 -1.86 12.85
N PRO A 7 -6.74 -1.55 13.95
CA PRO A 7 -6.80 -0.20 14.49
C PRO A 7 -5.39 0.34 14.77
N LEU A 8 -5.13 1.60 14.40
CA LEU A 8 -3.81 2.19 14.45
C LEU A 8 -3.78 3.41 15.38
N ASP A 9 -2.77 3.50 16.24
CA ASP A 9 -2.41 4.76 16.88
C ASP A 9 -1.71 5.72 15.90
N ALA A 10 -1.46 6.95 16.33
CA ALA A 10 -0.89 7.99 15.48
C ALA A 10 0.52 7.61 14.96
N PHE A 11 1.29 6.89 15.77
CA PHE A 11 2.64 6.45 15.40
C PHE A 11 2.60 5.33 14.36
N GLN A 12 1.76 4.33 14.56
CA GLN A 12 1.50 3.26 13.61
C GLN A 12 0.98 3.82 12.28
N ALA A 13 -0.02 4.71 12.33
CA ALA A 13 -0.59 5.38 11.15
C ALA A 13 0.48 6.18 10.37
N SER A 14 1.32 6.95 11.07
CA SER A 14 2.39 7.77 10.47
C SER A 14 3.39 6.99 9.62
N ARG A 15 3.54 5.67 9.86
CA ARG A 15 4.45 4.80 9.10
C ARG A 15 3.86 4.30 7.78
N LEU A 16 2.54 4.36 7.63
CA LEU A 16 1.83 3.91 6.44
C LEU A 16 1.42 5.08 5.54
N VAL A 17 1.35 6.29 6.08
CA VAL A 17 0.99 7.49 5.32
C VAL A 17 2.25 8.18 4.78
N GLY A 18 2.21 8.51 3.49
CA GLY A 18 3.29 9.21 2.82
C GLY A 18 2.78 10.05 1.65
N SER A 19 3.70 10.65 0.91
CA SER A 19 3.43 11.14 -0.44
C SER A 19 3.75 10.03 -1.41
N PHE A 20 2.75 9.40 -2.00
CA PHE A 20 2.96 8.42 -3.07
C PHE A 20 3.23 9.18 -4.36
N ARG A 21 4.44 9.05 -4.90
CA ARG A 21 4.89 9.75 -6.13
C ARG A 21 5.53 8.78 -7.12
N GLY A 22 5.97 7.61 -6.66
CA GLY A 22 6.58 6.58 -7.48
C GLY A 22 6.45 5.20 -6.88
N LYS A 23 6.93 4.20 -7.64
CA LYS A 23 6.87 2.79 -7.25
C LYS A 23 7.56 2.51 -5.92
N LYS A 24 8.67 3.20 -5.64
CA LYS A 24 9.42 3.09 -4.39
C LYS A 24 8.57 3.38 -3.15
N ASP A 25 7.64 4.33 -3.24
CA ASP A 25 6.78 4.71 -2.11
C ASP A 25 5.77 3.59 -1.78
N VAL A 26 5.25 2.92 -2.81
CA VAL A 26 4.36 1.76 -2.62
C VAL A 26 5.12 0.56 -2.07
N ILE A 27 6.35 0.31 -2.55
CA ILE A 27 7.20 -0.75 -1.99
C ILE A 27 7.50 -0.47 -0.52
N ALA A 28 7.84 0.77 -0.17
CA ALA A 28 8.06 1.18 1.22
C ALA A 28 6.81 0.97 2.08
N LEU A 29 5.62 1.32 1.57
CA LEU A 29 4.34 1.04 2.24
C LEU A 29 4.16 -0.45 2.49
N TRP A 30 4.37 -1.32 1.49
CA TRP A 30 4.25 -2.76 1.68
C TRP A 30 5.18 -3.30 2.75
N MET A 31 6.45 -2.87 2.75
CA MET A 31 7.43 -3.30 3.76
C MET A 31 7.03 -2.81 5.16
N ASN A 32 6.57 -1.56 5.29
CA ASN A 32 6.10 -1.01 6.55
C ASN A 32 4.81 -1.69 7.04
N ALA A 33 3.91 -2.05 6.13
CA ALA A 33 2.69 -2.79 6.47
C ALA A 33 3.02 -4.18 7.00
N ILE A 34 3.91 -4.93 6.34
CA ILE A 34 4.38 -6.24 6.84
C ILE A 34 4.98 -6.09 8.23
N LYS A 35 5.95 -5.17 8.40
CA LYS A 35 6.56 -4.91 9.72
C LYS A 35 5.52 -4.60 10.79
N LEU A 36 4.57 -3.72 10.49
CA LEU A 36 3.54 -3.31 11.43
C LEU A 36 2.66 -4.50 11.82
N ILE A 37 2.23 -5.31 10.86
CA ILE A 37 1.39 -6.49 11.12
C ILE A 37 2.15 -7.55 11.92
N SER A 38 3.42 -7.80 11.57
CA SER A 38 4.25 -8.83 12.23
C SER A 38 4.50 -8.56 13.72
N VAL A 39 4.58 -7.29 14.13
CA VAL A 39 4.74 -6.90 15.54
C VAL A 39 3.55 -6.08 16.05
N TYR A 40 2.37 -6.34 15.51
CA TYR A 40 1.19 -5.54 15.81
C TYR A 40 0.86 -5.58 17.30
N ALA A 41 0.69 -4.39 17.87
CA ALA A 41 0.17 -4.19 19.20
C ALA A 41 -1.08 -3.33 19.07
N GLU A 42 -2.21 -3.87 19.53
CA GLU A 42 -3.49 -3.18 19.44
C GLU A 42 -3.48 -1.94 20.34
N PRO A 43 -3.73 -0.74 19.80
CA PRO A 43 -3.82 0.47 20.59
C PRO A 43 -5.11 0.46 21.43
N THR A 44 -5.12 1.21 22.53
CA THR A 44 -6.38 1.39 23.27
C THR A 44 -7.39 2.19 22.44
N LYS A 45 -8.69 2.01 22.69
CA LYS A 45 -9.75 2.71 21.94
C LYS A 45 -9.58 4.23 21.88
N ALA A 46 -9.04 4.84 22.95
CA ALA A 46 -8.81 6.27 23.03
C ALA A 46 -7.61 6.76 22.18
N GLN A 47 -6.73 5.84 21.76
CA GLN A 47 -5.53 6.13 20.97
C GLN A 47 -5.73 5.87 19.48
N VAL A 48 -6.84 5.23 19.08
CA VAL A 48 -7.12 4.93 17.67
C VAL A 48 -7.25 6.23 16.88
N SER A 49 -6.46 6.33 15.81
CA SER A 49 -6.37 7.48 14.91
C SER A 49 -6.44 7.10 13.42
N GLY A 50 -6.47 5.80 13.13
CA GLY A 50 -6.64 5.26 11.80
C GLY A 50 -6.87 3.75 11.81
N HIS A 51 -6.98 3.17 10.62
CA HIS A 51 -7.21 1.76 10.38
C HIS A 51 -6.35 1.29 9.22
N LEU A 52 -5.74 0.12 9.38
CA LEU A 52 -5.23 -0.70 8.29
C LEU A 52 -6.11 -1.93 8.19
N VAL A 53 -6.65 -2.20 7.00
CA VAL A 53 -7.47 -3.37 6.76
C VAL A 53 -6.87 -4.18 5.63
N LEU A 54 -6.55 -5.45 5.90
CA LEU A 54 -6.05 -6.40 4.92
C LEU A 54 -7.18 -7.34 4.49
N HIS A 55 -7.54 -7.29 3.22
CA HIS A 55 -8.50 -8.21 2.60
C HIS A 55 -7.75 -9.27 1.80
N VAL A 56 -8.11 -10.54 2.00
CA VAL A 56 -7.47 -11.70 1.35
C VAL A 56 -8.53 -12.60 0.72
N ASP A 57 -8.49 -12.71 -0.60
CA ASP A 57 -9.30 -13.65 -1.38
C ASP A 57 -8.51 -14.12 -2.62
N LYS A 58 -9.10 -14.18 -3.82
CA LYS A 58 -8.34 -14.34 -5.07
C LYS A 58 -7.28 -13.24 -5.29
N MET A 59 -7.53 -12.05 -4.73
CA MET A 59 -6.55 -10.96 -4.67
C MET A 59 -6.46 -10.48 -3.23
N SER A 60 -5.27 -10.02 -2.84
CA SER A 60 -5.05 -9.38 -1.55
C SER A 60 -4.90 -7.88 -1.73
N ARG A 61 -5.45 -7.08 -0.80
CA ARG A 61 -5.47 -5.62 -0.87
C ARG A 61 -5.43 -5.01 0.52
N LEU A 62 -4.65 -3.95 0.66
CA LEU A 62 -4.63 -3.11 1.85
C LEU A 62 -5.56 -1.92 1.64
N PHE A 63 -6.34 -1.59 2.66
CA PHE A 63 -7.06 -0.34 2.78
C PHE A 63 -6.53 0.40 4.01
N ILE A 64 -6.15 1.66 3.83
CA ILE A 64 -5.62 2.52 4.88
C ILE A 64 -6.56 3.72 5.00
N GLU A 65 -7.05 3.98 6.20
CA GLU A 65 -7.81 5.18 6.55
C GLU A 65 -7.16 5.85 7.75
N THR A 66 -6.81 7.11 7.62
CA THR A 66 -6.23 7.92 8.71
C THR A 66 -6.83 9.30 8.60
N GLY A 67 -7.33 9.92 9.68
CA GLY A 67 -7.83 11.32 9.70
C GLY A 67 -8.41 11.89 8.40
N THR A 68 -7.54 12.38 7.50
CA THR A 68 -7.86 12.99 6.20
C THR A 68 -7.55 12.15 4.95
N LYS A 69 -6.82 11.03 5.06
CA LYS A 69 -6.36 10.21 3.93
C LYS A 69 -6.97 8.82 3.97
N SER A 70 -7.62 8.43 2.89
CA SER A 70 -8.09 7.06 2.65
C SER A 70 -7.59 6.53 1.32
N PHE A 71 -6.84 5.45 1.30
CA PHE A 71 -6.30 4.87 0.06
C PHE A 71 -6.19 3.35 0.14
N SER A 72 -6.02 2.73 -1.01
CA SER A 72 -5.88 1.29 -1.16
C SER A 72 -4.79 0.96 -2.17
N VAL A 73 -4.09 -0.14 -1.91
CA VAL A 73 -3.13 -0.75 -2.82
C VAL A 73 -3.32 -2.26 -2.84
N SER A 74 -3.06 -2.90 -3.99
CA SER A 74 -2.88 -4.35 -4.04
C SER A 74 -1.80 -4.77 -3.04
N PHE A 75 -1.91 -5.98 -2.52
CA PHE A 75 -0.95 -6.55 -1.58
C PHE A 75 -0.37 -7.83 -2.18
N PRO A 76 0.79 -7.76 -2.84
CA PRO A 76 1.29 -8.84 -3.72
C PRO A 76 1.97 -9.98 -2.94
N PHE A 77 1.45 -10.33 -1.76
CA PHE A 77 2.00 -11.36 -0.90
C PHE A 77 0.99 -12.47 -0.68
N SER A 78 1.49 -13.70 -0.64
CA SER A 78 0.79 -14.81 -0.01
C SER A 78 0.76 -14.59 1.50
N ILE A 79 -0.38 -14.86 2.13
CA ILE A 79 -0.58 -14.68 3.56
C ILE A 79 -0.92 -16.03 4.19
N TYR A 80 -0.16 -16.39 5.22
CA TYR A 80 -0.34 -17.63 5.96
C TYR A 80 -0.66 -17.31 7.41
N GLU A 81 -1.79 -17.81 7.90
CA GLU A 81 -2.13 -17.75 9.32
C GLU A 81 -1.37 -18.85 10.07
N LYS A 82 -0.69 -18.46 11.14
CA LYS A 82 0.03 -19.33 12.07
C LYS A 82 -0.45 -19.06 13.48
N ASP A 83 -0.04 -19.91 14.42
CA ASP A 83 -0.44 -19.81 15.83
C ASP A 83 -0.12 -18.45 16.48
N TYR A 84 0.92 -17.76 15.98
CA TYR A 84 1.43 -16.50 16.55
C TYR A 84 1.21 -15.26 15.66
N GLY A 85 0.46 -15.37 14.57
CA GLY A 85 0.17 -14.24 13.69
C GLY A 85 0.17 -14.57 12.20
N LEU A 86 0.46 -13.56 11.39
CA LEU A 86 0.51 -13.67 9.94
C LEU A 86 1.96 -13.76 9.45
N GLU A 87 2.22 -14.73 8.58
CA GLU A 87 3.44 -14.82 7.78
C GLU A 87 3.14 -14.38 6.35
N PHE A 88 4.16 -13.80 5.72
CA PHE A 88 4.08 -13.24 4.37
C PHE A 88 5.15 -13.88 3.49
N GLY A 89 4.80 -14.11 2.23
CA GLY A 89 5.72 -14.67 1.25
C GLY A 89 5.36 -14.27 -0.16
N THR A 90 6.28 -14.48 -1.08
CA THR A 90 6.06 -14.47 -2.53
C THR A 90 6.56 -15.79 -3.12
N SER A 91 6.37 -16.01 -4.42
CA SER A 91 6.97 -17.15 -5.11
C SER A 91 8.50 -17.12 -5.09
N ALA A 92 9.11 -15.93 -5.08
CA ALA A 92 10.55 -15.74 -5.06
C ALA A 92 11.14 -15.74 -3.64
N CYS A 93 10.39 -15.24 -2.65
CA CYS A 93 10.83 -15.12 -1.27
C CYS A 93 9.76 -15.73 -0.35
N PRO A 94 9.88 -17.02 0.01
CA PRO A 94 8.85 -17.73 0.77
C PRO A 94 8.55 -17.12 2.14
N GLU A 95 9.51 -16.40 2.72
CA GLU A 95 9.41 -15.75 4.02
C GLU A 95 9.90 -14.30 3.91
N VAL A 96 8.96 -13.37 4.03
CA VAL A 96 9.21 -11.92 4.03
C VAL A 96 9.08 -11.42 5.47
N ASP A 97 10.20 -11.42 6.19
CA ASP A 97 10.27 -11.12 7.61
C ASP A 97 10.77 -9.68 7.91
N SER A 98 11.03 -9.40 9.19
CA SER A 98 11.57 -8.11 9.62
C SER A 98 12.95 -7.78 9.04
N LYS A 99 13.78 -8.80 8.77
CA LYS A 99 15.10 -8.59 8.16
C LYS A 99 14.94 -8.23 6.69
N VAL A 100 14.23 -9.04 5.91
CA VAL A 100 13.99 -8.83 4.48
C VAL A 100 13.33 -7.47 4.22
N THR A 101 12.30 -7.12 5.01
CA THR A 101 11.66 -5.81 4.91
C THR A 101 12.61 -4.66 5.25
N SER A 102 13.52 -4.83 6.21
CA SER A 102 14.55 -3.82 6.54
C SER A 102 15.59 -3.68 5.44
N ASP A 103 16.02 -4.79 4.86
CA ASP A 103 16.99 -4.86 3.76
C ASP A 103 16.42 -4.10 2.54
N ILE A 104 15.16 -4.34 2.15
CA ILE A 104 14.48 -3.57 1.09
C ILE A 104 14.36 -2.10 1.44
N LEU A 105 13.93 -1.75 2.66
CA LEU A 105 13.80 -0.35 3.09
C LEU A 105 15.16 0.37 3.05
N SER A 106 16.25 -0.31 3.39
CA SER A 106 17.62 0.23 3.31
C SER A 106 18.02 0.55 1.87
N LEU A 107 17.73 -0.35 0.92
CA LEU A 107 18.00 -0.14 -0.49
C LEU A 107 17.22 1.06 -1.06
N ILE A 108 15.93 1.15 -0.76
CA ILE A 108 15.06 2.15 -1.41
C ILE A 108 15.09 3.52 -0.74
N ASN A 109 15.29 3.60 0.58
CA ASN A 109 15.29 4.86 1.32
C ASN A 109 16.68 5.31 1.76
N GLY A 110 17.59 4.37 2.01
CA GLY A 110 18.97 4.67 2.44
C GLY A 110 19.89 4.89 1.26
N GLN A 111 19.98 3.90 0.37
CA GLN A 111 20.83 3.95 -0.83
C GLN A 111 20.13 4.62 -2.03
N ASP A 112 18.80 4.77 -1.97
CA ASP A 112 17.94 5.33 -3.02
C ASP A 112 18.21 4.75 -4.42
N VAL A 113 18.30 3.42 -4.50
CA VAL A 113 18.68 2.70 -5.74
C VAL A 113 17.82 3.07 -6.95
N PHE A 114 16.57 3.49 -6.74
CA PHE A 114 15.66 3.93 -7.82
C PHE A 114 16.08 5.24 -8.51
N SER A 115 16.98 6.01 -7.89
CA SER A 115 17.53 7.26 -8.45
C SER A 115 18.90 7.04 -9.11
N SER A 116 19.39 5.81 -9.19
CA SER A 116 20.70 5.47 -9.75
C SER A 116 20.82 5.92 -11.22
N GLY A 117 21.95 6.55 -11.57
CA GLY A 117 22.21 7.05 -12.92
C GLY A 117 22.72 5.96 -13.86
N SER A 118 23.15 4.82 -13.34
CA SER A 118 23.63 3.67 -14.12
C SER A 118 23.23 2.33 -13.52
N VAL A 119 23.34 1.28 -14.32
CA VAL A 119 23.06 -0.10 -13.88
C VAL A 119 24.02 -0.58 -12.79
N TYR A 120 25.28 -0.13 -12.79
CA TYR A 120 26.25 -0.50 -11.78
C TYR A 120 25.93 0.14 -10.43
N GLU A 121 25.60 1.44 -10.43
CA GLU A 121 25.14 2.14 -9.22
C GLU A 121 23.87 1.53 -8.62
N PHE A 122 22.98 1.00 -9.47
CA PHE A 122 21.80 0.25 -9.03
C PHE A 122 22.17 -1.12 -8.44
N ALA A 123 23.12 -1.83 -9.06
CA ALA A 123 23.46 -3.21 -8.74
C ALA A 123 24.41 -3.34 -7.55
N ASP A 124 25.37 -2.43 -7.36
CA ASP A 124 26.41 -2.55 -6.33
C ASP A 124 25.79 -2.68 -4.92
N PRO A 125 24.83 -1.84 -4.49
CA PRO A 125 24.22 -1.99 -3.16
C PRO A 125 23.41 -3.28 -3.01
N LEU A 126 22.85 -3.79 -4.10
CA LEU A 126 22.13 -5.07 -4.10
C LEU A 126 23.12 -6.22 -3.86
N ILE A 127 24.23 -6.25 -4.60
CA ILE A 127 25.28 -7.28 -4.49
C ILE A 127 25.86 -7.28 -3.08
N GLU A 128 26.15 -6.10 -2.52
CA GLU A 128 26.68 -5.97 -1.16
C GLU A 128 25.71 -6.49 -0.09
N LEU A 129 24.41 -6.31 -0.29
CA LEU A 129 23.38 -6.70 0.68
C LEU A 129 22.95 -8.18 0.56
N THR A 130 22.85 -8.69 -0.66
CA THR A 130 22.40 -10.08 -0.92
C THR A 130 23.50 -11.10 -0.65
N GLY A 131 24.77 -10.72 -0.83
CA GLY A 131 25.86 -11.70 -0.88
C GLY A 131 25.53 -12.81 -1.89
N ASP A 132 25.68 -14.07 -1.49
CA ASP A 132 25.36 -15.23 -2.32
C ASP A 132 23.85 -15.54 -2.45
N GLN A 133 22.98 -14.88 -1.67
CA GLN A 133 21.53 -15.15 -1.67
C GLN A 133 20.73 -14.03 -2.35
N ASP A 134 20.33 -14.29 -3.59
CA ASP A 134 19.54 -13.36 -4.43
C ASP A 134 18.10 -13.10 -3.95
N LEU A 135 17.68 -13.58 -2.78
CA LEU A 135 16.28 -13.49 -2.34
C LEU A 135 15.76 -12.05 -2.25
N VAL A 136 16.56 -11.12 -1.72
CA VAL A 136 16.17 -9.70 -1.60
C VAL A 136 16.04 -9.07 -2.98
N TRP A 137 16.95 -9.38 -3.91
CA TRP A 137 16.87 -8.92 -5.29
C TRP A 137 15.63 -9.47 -5.99
N GLN A 138 15.40 -10.78 -5.91
CA GLN A 138 14.26 -11.43 -6.56
C GLN A 138 12.93 -10.86 -6.04
N LEU A 139 12.83 -10.64 -4.72
CA LEU A 139 11.68 -9.98 -4.12
C LEU A 139 11.53 -8.54 -4.62
N LEU A 140 12.58 -7.72 -4.57
CA LEU A 140 12.53 -6.33 -5.04
C LEU A 140 12.08 -6.26 -6.51
N ARG A 141 12.63 -7.12 -7.38
CA ARG A 141 12.25 -7.24 -8.79
C ARG A 141 10.76 -7.56 -8.95
N ASP A 142 10.24 -8.53 -8.21
CA ASP A 142 8.82 -8.90 -8.27
C ASP A 142 7.93 -7.73 -7.81
N LEU A 143 8.33 -7.03 -6.74
CA LEU A 143 7.61 -5.85 -6.25
C LEU A 143 7.67 -4.67 -7.23
N MET A 144 8.74 -4.52 -8.00
CA MET A 144 8.84 -3.51 -9.06
C MET A 144 7.89 -3.78 -10.22
N LEU A 145 7.68 -5.06 -10.56
CA LEU A 145 6.94 -5.47 -11.75
C LEU A 145 5.44 -5.65 -11.53
N VAL A 146 4.99 -5.81 -10.29
CA VAL A 146 3.56 -6.03 -10.00
C VAL A 146 2.75 -4.74 -10.13
N ASP A 147 1.51 -4.85 -10.60
CA ASP A 147 0.55 -3.75 -10.58
C ASP A 147 0.11 -3.44 -9.14
N ASP A 148 0.40 -2.24 -8.66
CA ASP A 148 0.03 -1.81 -7.31
C ASP A 148 -1.44 -1.43 -7.16
N GLY A 149 -2.12 -1.10 -8.26
CA GLY A 149 -3.53 -0.73 -8.25
C GLY A 149 -3.87 0.37 -7.23
N TYR A 150 -2.97 1.36 -7.07
CA TYR A 150 -3.16 2.46 -6.14
C TYR A 150 -4.41 3.29 -6.48
N ILE A 151 -5.28 3.45 -5.49
CA ILE A 151 -6.48 4.27 -5.55
C ILE A 151 -6.60 5.04 -4.24
N ARG A 152 -6.87 6.34 -4.31
CA ARG A 152 -7.09 7.19 -3.12
C ARG A 152 -8.46 7.85 -3.21
N ILE A 153 -9.16 7.90 -2.10
CA ILE A 153 -10.34 8.74 -1.90
C ILE A 153 -9.90 9.95 -1.10
N ASP A 154 -10.19 11.13 -1.63
CA ASP A 154 -9.81 12.40 -1.02
C ASP A 154 -11.06 13.24 -0.73
N HIS A 155 -10.97 14.01 0.36
CA HIS A 155 -11.93 15.04 0.73
C HIS A 155 -11.15 16.35 0.89
N ASP A 156 -10.99 17.07 -0.22
CA ASP A 156 -10.03 18.17 -0.34
C ASP A 156 -10.76 19.52 -0.44
N SER A 157 -11.11 20.07 0.71
CA SER A 157 -11.72 21.41 0.80
C SER A 157 -10.77 22.53 0.43
N ASP A 158 -9.46 22.32 0.56
CA ASP A 158 -8.45 23.37 0.39
C ASP A 158 -8.18 23.64 -1.09
N ASN A 159 -8.30 22.63 -1.95
CA ASN A 159 -8.08 22.73 -3.39
C ASN A 159 -9.36 22.60 -4.22
N GLU A 160 -10.54 22.67 -3.60
CA GLU A 160 -11.83 22.58 -4.29
C GLU A 160 -11.91 23.63 -5.42
N ASN A 161 -12.23 23.17 -6.63
CA ASN A 161 -12.37 24.02 -7.81
C ASN A 161 -13.50 23.52 -8.71
N GLY A 162 -14.69 23.41 -8.11
CA GLY A 162 -15.91 22.98 -8.80
C GLY A 162 -15.73 21.66 -9.55
N ALA A 163 -16.09 21.62 -10.82
CA ALA A 163 -16.00 20.40 -11.63
C ALA A 163 -14.56 19.99 -11.97
N LEU A 164 -13.58 20.91 -11.92
CA LEU A 164 -12.18 20.59 -12.19
C LEU A 164 -11.53 19.85 -11.01
N HIS A 165 -11.95 20.17 -9.80
CA HIS A 165 -11.53 19.51 -8.57
C HIS A 165 -12.68 19.46 -7.57
N PRO A 166 -13.55 18.44 -7.66
CA PRO A 166 -14.67 18.30 -6.73
C PRO A 166 -14.17 18.02 -5.32
N LEU A 167 -14.93 18.49 -4.33
CA LEU A 167 -14.63 18.31 -2.90
C LEU A 167 -14.35 16.83 -2.56
N ASP A 168 -15.23 15.94 -2.98
CA ASP A 168 -15.07 14.49 -2.88
C ASP A 168 -14.68 13.92 -4.24
N HIS A 169 -13.55 13.22 -4.30
CA HIS A 169 -13.09 12.58 -5.54
C HIS A 169 -12.23 11.35 -5.28
N ILE A 170 -12.03 10.56 -6.33
CA ILE A 170 -11.10 9.45 -6.38
C ILE A 170 -9.91 9.84 -7.24
N ASP A 171 -8.70 9.75 -6.69
CA ASP A 171 -7.46 9.78 -7.46
C ASP A 171 -7.08 8.37 -7.89
N ILE A 172 -6.89 8.21 -9.19
CA ILE A 172 -6.34 6.99 -9.78
C ILE A 172 -4.88 7.26 -10.14
N PHE A 173 -4.00 6.33 -9.74
CA PHE A 173 -2.55 6.40 -9.87
C PHE A 173 -1.90 7.53 -9.04
N TYR A 174 -0.72 7.23 -8.49
CA TYR A 174 0.11 8.20 -7.75
C TYR A 174 1.06 9.02 -8.63
N SER A 175 1.35 8.55 -9.85
CA SER A 175 2.29 9.23 -10.75
C SER A 175 1.61 10.38 -11.46
N GLN A 176 2.21 11.57 -11.41
CA GLN A 176 1.71 12.76 -12.11
C GLN A 176 1.56 12.56 -13.62
N ALA A 177 2.31 11.64 -14.22
CA ALA A 177 2.25 11.36 -15.65
C ALA A 177 1.00 10.55 -16.05
N ALA A 178 0.38 9.83 -15.10
CA ALA A 178 -0.75 8.94 -15.35
C ALA A 178 -2.00 9.33 -14.56
N THR A 179 -1.87 10.17 -13.54
CA THR A 179 -2.95 10.46 -12.59
C THR A 179 -4.13 11.15 -13.26
N PHE A 180 -5.33 10.75 -12.84
CA PHE A 180 -6.57 11.42 -13.17
C PHE A 180 -7.57 11.26 -12.03
N LYS A 181 -8.58 12.14 -12.01
CA LYS A 181 -9.57 12.22 -10.94
C LYS A 181 -10.96 11.84 -11.43
N ILE A 182 -11.74 11.22 -10.55
CA ILE A 182 -13.16 10.96 -10.75
C ILE A 182 -13.93 11.65 -9.62
N GLY A 183 -14.80 12.61 -9.96
CA GLY A 183 -15.65 13.28 -8.98
C GLY A 183 -16.68 12.34 -8.36
N LEU A 184 -16.96 12.51 -7.07
CA LEU A 184 -17.96 11.77 -6.32
C LEU A 184 -19.15 12.66 -5.98
N GLY A 185 -20.34 12.06 -5.87
CA GLY A 185 -21.55 12.76 -5.43
C GLY A 185 -21.57 13.09 -3.92
N GLY A 186 -20.57 12.62 -3.18
CA GLY A 186 -20.39 12.85 -1.76
C GLY A 186 -19.32 11.93 -1.18
N ARG A 187 -19.01 12.15 0.10
CA ARG A 187 -17.97 11.42 0.82
C ARG A 187 -18.25 9.92 0.84
N VAL A 188 -17.25 9.14 0.45
CA VAL A 188 -17.28 7.68 0.48
C VAL A 188 -16.51 7.20 1.72
N GLY A 189 -17.18 6.46 2.60
CA GLY A 189 -16.57 5.82 3.76
C GLY A 189 -15.82 4.53 3.39
N LEU A 190 -15.02 4.01 4.32
CA LEU A 190 -14.17 2.84 4.12
C LEU A 190 -14.93 1.59 3.64
N ASP A 191 -16.12 1.32 4.18
CA ASP A 191 -16.94 0.17 3.77
C ASP A 191 -17.39 0.26 2.31
N ALA A 192 -17.84 1.45 1.89
CA ALA A 192 -18.22 1.70 0.50
C ALA A 192 -16.99 1.69 -0.43
N PHE A 193 -15.84 2.18 0.04
CA PHE A 193 -14.59 2.10 -0.71
C PHE A 193 -14.16 0.65 -0.95
N HIS A 194 -14.26 -0.18 0.10
CA HIS A 194 -14.03 -1.62 -0.02
C HIS A 194 -15.00 -2.26 -1.02
N ASP A 195 -16.29 -1.91 -0.96
CA ASP A 195 -17.28 -2.47 -1.87
C ASP A 195 -16.98 -2.11 -3.33
N ILE A 196 -16.58 -0.86 -3.62
CA ILE A 196 -16.17 -0.42 -4.96
C ILE A 196 -15.00 -1.25 -5.52
N LEU A 197 -14.05 -1.64 -4.67
CA LEU A 197 -12.83 -2.36 -5.07
C LEU A 197 -12.92 -3.89 -4.92
N SER A 198 -14.05 -4.40 -4.47
CA SER A 198 -14.28 -5.83 -4.30
C SER A 198 -14.70 -6.47 -5.63
N ILE A 199 -14.09 -7.62 -5.96
CA ILE A 199 -14.48 -8.41 -7.12
C ILE A 199 -15.71 -9.30 -6.86
N LYS A 200 -16.29 -9.19 -5.65
CA LYS A 200 -17.44 -9.97 -5.19
C LYS A 200 -18.70 -9.12 -4.96
N SER A 201 -18.56 -7.79 -5.01
CA SER A 201 -19.66 -6.85 -4.95
C SER A 201 -20.21 -6.57 -6.35
N ASN A 202 -21.33 -5.87 -6.41
CA ASN A 202 -21.85 -5.37 -7.69
C ASN A 202 -20.97 -4.20 -8.16
N CYS A 203 -20.71 -4.14 -9.47
CA CYS A 203 -19.95 -3.04 -10.05
C CYS A 203 -20.71 -1.71 -9.94
N TYR A 204 -19.96 -0.65 -9.68
CA TYR A 204 -20.44 0.72 -9.73
C TYR A 204 -20.25 1.31 -11.13
N TYR A 205 -21.21 2.13 -11.57
CA TYR A 205 -21.11 2.84 -12.84
C TYR A 205 -20.48 4.22 -12.63
N LEU A 206 -19.50 4.58 -13.47
CA LEU A 206 -18.85 5.90 -13.49
C LEU A 206 -19.63 6.95 -14.32
N GLY A 207 -20.70 6.54 -14.97
CA GLY A 207 -21.56 7.34 -15.84
C GLY A 207 -22.93 6.67 -15.96
N PRO A 208 -23.83 7.12 -16.84
CA PRO A 208 -25.20 6.63 -16.87
C PRO A 208 -25.25 5.12 -17.11
N ALA A 209 -25.64 4.39 -16.07
CA ALA A 209 -26.29 3.10 -16.19
C ALA A 209 -27.67 3.36 -16.79
N LYS A 210 -28.01 2.72 -17.90
CA LYS A 210 -29.40 2.72 -18.36
C LYS A 210 -30.28 1.94 -17.40
#